data_AF-A0A7L0H688-F1
#
_entry.id   AF-A0A7L0H688-F1
#
_cell.length_a   1.000
_cell.length_b   1.000
_cell.length_c   1.000
_cell.angle_alpha   90.00
_cell.angle_beta   90.00
_cell.angle_gamma   90.00
#
_symmetry.space_group_name_H-M   'P 1'
#
loop_
_entity.id
_entity.type
_entity.pdbx_description
1 polymer ?
#
loop_
_entity_poly.entity_id
_entity_poly.type
_entity_poly.pdbx_seq_one_letter_code
_entity_poly.pdbx_strand_id
1 'polypeptide(L)'
;GVRAQPRLVEAGGGLRPPGGSVLLSCRGSGFQFKSLDVRWYRQEPVGVLEWVSACWSLGATNYGASVESGATASRDNSLSESFLSL
;
A
#
# COMPACT_ATOMS: atom_id res chain seq x y z
N GLY A 1 7.53 4.86 30.11
CA GLY A 1 8.12 4.77 28.76
C GLY A 1 7.15 5.41 27.78
N VAL A 2 7.64 6.26 26.88
CA VAL A 2 6.81 6.92 25.87
C VAL A 2 6.51 5.90 24.78
N ARG A 3 5.26 5.46 24.64
CA ARG A 3 4.85 4.56 23.55
C ARG A 3 4.58 5.42 22.32
N ALA A 4 5.30 5.19 21.23
CA ALA A 4 5.05 5.90 19.97
C ALA A 4 3.62 5.63 19.49
N GLN A 5 2.92 6.68 19.04
CA GLN A 5 1.59 6.52 18.47
C GLN A 5 1.69 5.77 17.12
N PRO A 6 0.76 4.83 16.85
CA PRO A 6 0.76 4.10 15.59
C PRO A 6 0.53 5.04 14.41
N ARG A 7 1.36 4.95 13.37
CA ARG A 7 1.20 5.72 12.12
C ARG A 7 1.71 4.95 10.91
N LEU A 8 1.16 5.28 9.75
CA LEU A 8 1.66 4.83 8.45
C LEU A 8 2.58 5.91 7.87
N VAL A 9 3.72 5.48 7.33
CA VAL A 9 4.70 6.36 6.66
C VAL A 9 4.81 5.94 5.21
N GLU A 10 4.40 6.82 4.31
CA GLU A 10 4.31 6.54 2.87
C GLU A 10 5.48 7.19 2.11
N ALA A 11 5.94 6.51 1.06
CA ALA A 11 7.02 6.97 0.20
C ALA A 11 6.83 6.51 -1.26
N GLY A 12 7.58 7.11 -2.18
CA GLY A 12 7.61 6.71 -3.59
C GLY A 12 6.57 7.40 -4.49
N GLY A 13 5.72 8.25 -3.91
CA GLY A 13 4.82 9.13 -4.67
C GLY A 13 5.58 10.26 -5.40
N GLY A 14 4.90 10.88 -6.37
CA GLY A 14 5.44 12.01 -7.14
C GLY A 14 4.92 12.06 -8.58
N LEU A 15 5.18 13.17 -9.26
CA LEU A 15 4.87 13.34 -10.67
C LEU A 15 5.82 12.50 -11.52
N ARG A 16 5.27 11.73 -12.47
CA ARG A 16 6.03 10.89 -13.40
C ARG A 16 5.51 11.05 -14.82
N PRO A 17 6.35 10.79 -15.84
CA PRO A 17 5.89 10.72 -17.23
C PRO A 17 4.82 9.64 -17.42
N PRO A 18 3.88 9.83 -18.36
CA PRO A 18 2.94 8.78 -18.76
C PRO A 18 3.67 7.51 -19.19
N GLY A 19 3.18 6.35 -18.76
CA GLY A 19 3.76 5.03 -19.10
C GLY A 19 4.95 4.60 -18.25
N GLY A 20 5.41 5.43 -17.29
CA GLY A 20 6.37 5.01 -16.28
C GLY A 20 5.69 4.25 -15.13
N SER A 21 6.36 3.26 -14.56
CA SER A 21 5.87 2.57 -13.36
C SER A 21 6.14 3.40 -12.09
N VAL A 22 5.26 3.25 -11.10
CA VAL A 22 5.40 3.85 -9.78
C VAL A 22 5.49 2.77 -8.72
N LEU A 23 6.55 2.80 -7.92
CA LEU A 23 6.67 2.00 -6.71
C LEU A 23 6.34 2.88 -5.51
N LEU A 24 5.26 2.54 -4.82
CA LEU A 24 4.86 3.11 -3.55
C LEU A 24 5.30 2.17 -2.41
N SER A 25 5.70 2.73 -1.28
CA SER A 25 5.88 1.97 -0.04
C SER A 25 5.10 2.61 1.11
N CYS A 26 4.69 1.78 2.05
CA CYS A 26 3.97 2.19 3.25
C CYS A 26 4.44 1.37 4.45
N ARG A 27 5.06 2.03 5.42
CA ARG A 27 5.65 1.40 6.62
C ARG A 27 4.84 1.74 7.87
N GLY A 28 4.49 0.71 8.63
CA GLY A 28 3.92 0.84 9.97
C GLY A 28 4.98 1.26 10.99
N SER A 29 4.70 2.32 11.74
CA SER A 29 5.51 2.77 12.87
C SER A 29 4.69 2.66 14.14
N GLY A 30 5.21 1.98 15.17
CA GLY A 30 4.51 1.75 16.44
C GLY A 30 3.56 0.54 16.46
N PHE A 31 3.51 -0.25 15.38
CA PHE A 31 2.74 -1.49 15.29
C PHE A 31 3.34 -2.45 14.26
N GLN A 32 2.90 -3.71 14.26
CA GLN A 32 3.37 -4.74 13.33
C GLN A 32 2.30 -5.09 12.31
N PHE A 33 2.71 -5.24 11.05
CA PHE A 33 1.77 -5.61 9.98
C PHE A 33 1.32 -7.06 10.09
N LYS A 34 2.11 -7.98 10.68
CA LYS A 34 1.87 -9.43 10.66
C LYS A 34 0.43 -9.86 10.98
N SER A 35 -0.26 -9.15 11.87
CA SER A 35 -1.64 -9.43 12.30
C SER A 35 -2.70 -8.54 11.65
N LEU A 36 -2.34 -7.73 10.66
CA LEU A 36 -3.19 -6.74 9.99
C LEU A 36 -3.23 -7.00 8.48
N ASP A 37 -4.39 -6.71 7.91
CA ASP A 37 -4.54 -6.61 6.46
C ASP A 37 -4.12 -5.22 6.00
N VAL A 38 -3.46 -5.15 4.86
CA VAL A 38 -3.03 -3.88 4.26
C VAL A 38 -3.82 -3.64 2.99
N ARG A 39 -4.44 -2.47 2.88
CA ARG A 39 -5.25 -2.10 1.71
C ARG A 39 -4.70 -0.83 1.09
N TRP A 40 -4.58 -0.85 -0.23
CA TRP A 40 -4.22 0.31 -1.03
C TRP A 40 -5.46 0.93 -1.65
N TYR A 41 -5.52 2.25 -1.62
CA TYR A 41 -6.56 3.05 -2.24
C TYR A 41 -5.93 4.16 -3.08
N ARG A 42 -6.63 4.61 -4.11
CA ARG A 42 -6.29 5.81 -4.87
C ARG A 42 -7.48 6.75 -4.90
N GLN A 43 -7.22 8.04 -5.00
CA GLN A 43 -8.26 9.05 -5.11
C GLN A 43 -7.84 10.08 -6.14
N GLU A 44 -8.74 10.34 -7.10
CA GLU A 44 -8.59 11.46 -8.03
C GLU A 44 -8.82 12.81 -7.33
N PRO A 45 -8.22 13.92 -7.80
CA PRO A 45 -8.33 15.23 -7.14
C PRO A 45 -9.77 15.67 -6.85
N VAL A 46 -10.71 15.30 -7.72
CA VAL A 46 -12.15 15.49 -7.53
C VAL A 46 -12.84 14.15 -7.80
N GLY A 47 -12.75 13.22 -6.85
CA GLY A 47 -13.26 11.87 -7.07
C GLY A 47 -13.49 11.04 -5.81
N VAL A 48 -14.02 9.83 -6.06
CA VAL A 48 -14.29 8.81 -5.04
C VAL A 48 -12.99 8.06 -4.72
N LEU A 49 -12.85 7.67 -3.45
CA LEU A 49 -11.79 6.76 -3.03
C LEU A 49 -12.00 5.39 -3.69
N GLU A 50 -11.09 5.01 -4.57
CA GLU A 50 -11.10 3.73 -5.27
C GLU A 50 -10.19 2.73 -4.57
N TRP A 51 -10.70 1.52 -4.36
CA TRP A 51 -9.90 0.42 -3.84
C TRP A 51 -9.01 -0.20 -4.93
N VAL A 52 -7.71 -0.36 -4.62
CA VAL A 52 -6.68 -0.80 -5.58
C VAL A 52 -6.23 -2.23 -5.31
N SER A 53 -5.89 -2.54 -4.06
CA SER A 53 -5.48 -3.89 -3.68
C SER A 53 -5.64 -4.14 -2.19
N ALA A 54 -5.66 -5.41 -1.80
CA ALA A 54 -5.66 -5.84 -0.41
C ALA A 54 -4.72 -7.02 -0.24
N CYS A 55 -3.75 -6.89 0.65
CA CYS A 55 -2.88 -7.98 1.07
C CYS A 55 -3.30 -8.43 2.47
N TRP A 56 -3.89 -9.62 2.53
CA TRP A 56 -4.36 -10.24 3.77
C TRP A 56 -3.18 -10.67 4.63
N SER A 57 -3.40 -10.72 5.94
CA SER A 57 -2.39 -11.19 6.92
C SER A 57 -1.83 -12.59 6.61
N LEU A 58 -2.61 -13.46 5.97
CA LEU A 58 -2.23 -14.82 5.55
C LEU A 58 -1.55 -14.88 4.16
N GLY A 59 -1.28 -13.74 3.52
CA GLY A 59 -0.48 -13.65 2.30
C GLY A 59 -1.27 -13.71 0.99
N ALA A 60 -2.60 -13.85 1.03
CA ALA A 60 -3.42 -13.67 -0.15
C ALA A 60 -3.44 -12.19 -0.57
N THR A 61 -3.42 -11.93 -1.88
CA THR A 61 -3.51 -10.57 -2.44
C THR A 61 -4.63 -10.52 -3.46
N ASN A 62 -5.53 -9.55 -3.30
CA ASN A 62 -6.59 -9.25 -4.26
C ASN A 62 -6.35 -7.88 -4.90
N TYR A 63 -6.78 -7.72 -6.15
CA TYR A 63 -6.65 -6.47 -6.91
C TYR A 63 -8.03 -5.95 -7.32
N GLY A 64 -8.14 -4.63 -7.43
CA GLY A 64 -9.28 -3.96 -8.04
C GLY A 64 -9.32 -4.22 -9.55
N ALA A 65 -10.53 -4.34 -10.10
CA ALA A 65 -10.73 -4.64 -11.52
C ALA A 65 -10.01 -3.66 -12.47
N SER A 66 -9.83 -2.40 -12.05
CA SER A 66 -9.17 -1.36 -12.83
C SER A 66 -7.65 -1.51 -12.94
N VAL A 67 -7.04 -2.34 -12.09
CA VAL A 67 -5.58 -2.51 -12.01
C VAL A 67 -5.12 -3.98 -12.07
N GLU A 68 -6.05 -4.91 -12.26
CA GLU A 68 -5.82 -6.36 -12.15
C GLU A 68 -4.72 -6.89 -13.08
N SER A 69 -4.54 -6.29 -14.26
CA SER A 69 -3.54 -6.72 -15.24
C SER A 69 -2.16 -6.06 -15.11
N GLY A 70 -1.99 -5.07 -14.23
CA GLY A 70 -0.78 -4.24 -14.18
C GLY A 70 -0.24 -3.95 -12.78
N ALA A 71 -1.08 -4.01 -11.74
CA ALA A 71 -0.62 -3.77 -10.38
C ALA A 71 0.10 -4.98 -9.78
N THR A 72 1.08 -4.71 -8.93
CA THR A 72 1.71 -5.72 -8.08
C THR A 72 1.78 -5.20 -6.66
N ALA A 73 1.13 -5.88 -5.72
CA ALA A 73 1.16 -5.55 -4.31
C ALA A 73 1.91 -6.63 -3.51
N SER A 74 2.76 -6.21 -2.60
CA SER A 74 3.55 -7.10 -1.74
C SER A 74 3.72 -6.52 -0.34
N ARG A 75 4.23 -7.34 0.60
CA ARG A 75 4.47 -6.92 1.97
C ARG A 75 5.66 -7.66 2.59
N ASP A 76 6.36 -6.97 3.45
CA ASP A 76 7.39 -7.50 4.35
C ASP A 76 6.92 -7.33 5.80
N ASN A 77 6.59 -8.45 6.44
CA ASN A 77 6.14 -8.47 7.83
C ASN A 77 7.26 -8.17 8.83
N SER A 78 8.51 -8.48 8.48
CA SER A 78 9.68 -8.23 9.34
C SER A 78 9.96 -6.73 9.43
N LEU A 79 9.75 -6.01 8.32
CA LEU A 79 9.88 -4.56 8.25
C LEU A 79 8.58 -3.81 8.57
N SER A 80 7.45 -4.53 8.66
CA SER A 80 6.11 -3.94 8.72
C SER A 80 5.91 -2.91 7.61
N GLU A 81 6.27 -3.31 6.39
CA GLU A 81 6.22 -2.46 5.21
C GLU A 81 5.48 -3.16 4.09
N SER A 82 4.70 -2.41 3.33
CA SER A 82 3.97 -2.88 2.15
C SER A 82 4.39 -2.08 0.94
N PHE A 83 4.32 -2.70 -0.23
CA PHE A 83 4.66 -2.11 -1.50
C PHE A 83 3.52 -2.25 -2.50
N LEU A 84 3.38 -1.27 -3.37
CA LEU A 84 2.47 -1.30 -4.51
C LEU A 84 3.20 -0.74 -5.74
N SER A 85 3.29 -1.56 -6.77
CA SER A 85 3.69 -1.14 -8.11
C SER A 85 2.44 -0.91 -8.95
N LEU A 86 2.35 0.27 -9.59
CA LEU A 86 1.35 0.60 -10.61
C LEU A 86 2.03 1.00 -11.92
#